data_AF-A0A182SF35-F1
#
_entry.id   AF-A0A182SF35-F1
#
_cell.length_a   1.000
_cell.length_b   1.000
_cell.length_c   1.000
_cell.angle_alpha   90.00
_cell.angle_beta   90.00
_cell.angle_gamma   90.00
#
_symmetry.space_group_name_H-M   'P 1'
#
loop_
_entity.id
_entity.type
_entity.pdbx_description
1 polymer ?
#
loop_
_entity_poly.entity_id
_entity_poly.type
_entity_poly.pdbx_seq_one_letter_code
_entity_poly.pdbx_strand_id
1 'polypeptide(L)'
;MKFLVVLLLVATCGGALSAKLSGSSKTVLTSSLLSKYRSTVLPKTSNHSSRNANITVDFFTTEVDHFNNQDGATWSNRYMVSMDHFVEGGPLLIFLTGDVPLEASLIDEGTLINEMARDLGGAVFA
;
A
#
# COMPACT_ATOMS: atom_id res chain seq x y z
N MET A 1 -12.63 -18.66 46.69
CA MET A 1 -14.02 -19.09 46.88
C MET A 1 -14.87 -18.51 45.76
N LYS A 2 -15.57 -19.38 45.01
CA LYS A 2 -16.86 -19.14 44.29
C LYS A 2 -16.80 -18.16 43.10
N PHE A 3 -16.60 -18.63 41.87
CA PHE A 3 -17.61 -19.16 40.92
C PHE A 3 -18.72 -18.17 40.54
N LEU A 4 -18.74 -17.84 39.24
CA LEU A 4 -19.89 -18.00 38.34
C LEU A 4 -21.16 -17.18 38.64
N VAL A 5 -21.43 -16.15 37.83
CA VAL A 5 -22.81 -15.85 37.42
C VAL A 5 -22.82 -15.57 35.92
N VAL A 6 -23.34 -16.57 35.22
CA VAL A 6 -23.62 -16.67 33.80
C VAL A 6 -25.11 -16.35 33.62
N LEU A 7 -25.39 -15.46 32.66
CA LEU A 7 -26.55 -15.48 31.75
C LEU A 7 -27.99 -15.24 32.30
N LEU A 8 -28.80 -14.69 31.39
CA LEU A 8 -30.26 -14.66 31.31
C LEU A 8 -31.00 -13.53 32.03
N LEU A 9 -31.42 -12.55 31.22
CA LEU A 9 -32.78 -11.98 31.29
C LEU A 9 -33.25 -11.66 29.86
N VAL A 10 -33.81 -12.69 29.22
CA VAL A 10 -34.70 -12.59 28.06
C VAL A 10 -36.11 -12.85 28.57
N ALA A 11 -37.08 -12.17 27.93
CA ALA A 11 -38.54 -12.32 28.04
C ALA A 11 -39.13 -11.46 29.19
N THR A 12 -40.18 -10.66 29.03
CA THR A 12 -41.34 -10.59 28.11
C THR A 12 -41.88 -9.15 28.20
N CYS A 13 -42.52 -8.54 27.20
CA CYS A 13 -43.95 -8.68 26.92
C CYS A 13 -44.31 -7.84 25.69
N GLY A 14 -45.23 -8.37 24.90
CA GLY A 14 -45.69 -7.78 23.64
C GLY A 14 -46.49 -6.49 23.81
N GLY A 15 -46.42 -5.69 22.76
CA GLY A 15 -47.29 -4.57 22.48
C GLY A 15 -47.15 -4.24 21.00
N ALA A 16 -47.98 -4.86 20.17
CA ALA A 16 -48.08 -4.51 18.76
C ALA A 16 -48.68 -3.10 18.65
N LEU A 17 -47.86 -2.12 18.27
CA LEU A 17 -48.35 -0.85 17.74
C LEU A 17 -47.88 -0.74 16.29
N SER A 18 -48.79 -1.02 15.36
CA SER A 18 -48.66 -0.61 13.96
C SER A 18 -48.69 0.92 13.90
N ALA A 19 -47.53 1.55 13.87
CA ALA A 19 -47.42 2.96 13.50
C ALA A 19 -47.32 3.04 11.97
N LYS A 20 -48.37 3.58 11.34
CA LYS A 20 -48.39 3.92 9.93
C LYS A 20 -47.25 4.91 9.62
N LEU A 21 -46.34 4.52 8.72
CA LEU A 21 -45.42 5.42 8.04
C LEU A 21 -46.22 6.39 7.17
N SER A 22 -46.25 7.65 7.58
CA SER A 22 -46.75 8.76 6.78
C SER A 22 -45.74 9.91 6.87
N GLY A 23 -45.24 10.35 5.72
CA GLY A 23 -44.71 11.70 5.53
C GLY A 23 -43.27 11.98 5.95
N SER A 24 -42.36 11.89 4.97
CA SER A 24 -41.40 12.94 4.62
C SER A 24 -40.69 13.71 5.76
N SER A 25 -39.41 13.40 5.98
CA SER A 25 -38.31 14.38 6.04
C SER A 25 -36.97 13.64 5.99
N LYS A 26 -36.17 13.90 4.94
CA LYS A 26 -34.78 13.42 4.84
C LYS A 26 -33.91 14.22 5.81
N THR A 27 -33.80 13.78 7.05
CA THR A 27 -32.79 14.29 7.98
C THR A 27 -31.46 13.62 7.62
N VAL A 28 -30.68 14.31 6.79
CA VAL A 28 -29.29 13.96 6.50
C VAL A 28 -28.50 14.14 7.79
N LEU A 29 -28.20 13.03 8.49
CA LEU A 29 -27.28 13.02 9.60
C LEU A 29 -25.87 13.26 9.04
N THR A 30 -25.43 14.51 9.07
CA THR A 30 -24.07 14.90 8.75
C THR A 30 -23.13 14.24 9.77
N SER A 31 -22.27 13.33 9.31
CA SER A 31 -21.24 12.66 10.09
C SER A 31 -20.12 13.62 10.49
N SER A 32 -20.41 14.55 11.40
CA SER A 32 -19.46 15.57 11.88
C SER A 32 -18.38 15.02 12.83
N LEU A 33 -18.39 13.72 13.14
CA LEU A 33 -17.40 13.09 14.02
C LEU A 33 -16.13 12.62 13.30
N LEU A 34 -16.18 12.42 11.98
CA LEU A 34 -15.02 11.98 11.18
C LEU A 34 -14.10 13.12 10.72
N SER A 35 -14.52 14.39 10.85
CA SER A 35 -13.67 15.53 10.48
C SER A 35 -12.56 15.82 11.49
N LYS A 36 -12.70 15.35 12.75
CA LYS A 36 -11.73 15.62 13.82
C LYS A 36 -10.44 14.81 13.75
N TYR A 37 -10.41 13.72 12.98
CA TYR A 37 -9.22 12.89 12.79
C TYR A 37 -8.48 13.16 11.48
N ARG A 38 -8.92 14.15 10.70
CA ARG A 38 -8.15 14.67 9.56
C ARG A 38 -7.06 15.59 10.10
N SER A 39 -6.04 15.00 10.74
CA SER A 39 -4.79 15.71 11.02
C SER A 39 -4.26 16.26 9.71
N THR A 40 -4.25 17.59 9.60
CA THR A 40 -3.47 18.29 8.59
C THR A 40 -2.00 18.08 8.93
N VAL A 41 -1.42 16.98 8.44
CA VAL A 41 0.03 16.91 8.31
C VAL A 41 0.38 17.99 7.30
N LEU A 42 0.81 19.15 7.80
CA LEU A 42 1.41 20.19 6.97
C LEU A 42 2.59 19.51 6.25
N PRO A 43 2.64 19.50 4.91
CA PRO A 43 3.82 19.00 4.24
C PRO A 43 4.96 19.87 4.72
N LYS A 44 5.92 19.28 5.45
CA LYS A 44 7.18 19.92 5.76
C LYS A 44 7.75 20.29 4.39
N THR A 45 7.80 21.58 4.07
CA THR A 45 8.53 22.08 2.90
C THR A 45 10.02 21.89 3.19
N SER A 46 10.47 20.65 3.12
CA SER A 46 11.86 20.36 2.81
C SER A 46 12.09 20.95 1.43
N ASN A 47 13.12 21.78 1.30
CA ASN A 47 13.70 22.10 0.02
C ASN A 47 14.31 20.81 -0.58
N HIS A 48 13.46 19.85 -0.95
CA HIS A 48 13.87 18.77 -1.81
C HIS A 48 14.07 19.44 -3.16
N SER A 49 15.33 19.80 -3.43
CA SER A 49 15.78 19.89 -4.81
C SER A 49 15.23 18.65 -5.51
N SER A 50 14.44 18.83 -6.57
CA SER A 50 13.89 17.74 -7.39
C SER A 50 15.06 17.06 -8.08
N ARG A 51 15.84 16.30 -7.32
CA ARG A 51 16.91 15.48 -7.83
C ARG A 51 16.26 14.17 -8.23
N ASN A 52 16.29 13.88 -9.52
CA ASN A 52 15.90 12.57 -10.02
C ASN A 52 16.91 11.54 -9.49
N ALA A 53 16.43 10.33 -9.20
CA ALA A 53 17.28 9.22 -8.83
C ALA A 53 18.19 8.84 -10.01
N ASN A 54 19.42 8.41 -9.71
CA ASN A 54 20.34 7.85 -10.70
C ASN A 54 19.93 6.42 -11.01
N ILE A 55 19.08 6.28 -12.03
CA ILE A 55 18.53 5.00 -12.46
C ILE A 55 19.28 4.49 -13.68
N THR A 56 19.82 3.28 -13.59
CA THR A 56 20.43 2.57 -14.73
C THR A 56 19.53 1.43 -15.18
N VAL A 57 19.52 1.15 -16.48
CA VAL A 57 18.79 0.04 -17.10
C VAL A 57 19.77 -1.07 -17.42
N ASP A 58 19.41 -2.30 -17.09
CA ASP A 58 20.18 -3.48 -17.43
C ASP A 58 19.25 -4.68 -17.70
N PHE A 59 19.82 -5.82 -18.09
CA PHE A 59 19.08 -6.98 -18.55
C PHE A 59 19.62 -8.29 -17.94
N PHE A 60 18.72 -9.22 -17.66
CA PHE A 60 19.10 -10.60 -17.31
C PHE A 60 18.37 -11.60 -18.20
N THR A 61 19.00 -12.74 -18.48
CA THR A 61 18.39 -13.81 -19.27
C THR A 61 17.63 -14.75 -18.34
N THR A 62 16.40 -15.12 -18.70
CA THR A 62 15.59 -16.09 -17.96
C THR A 62 14.75 -16.97 -18.89
N GLU A 63 14.23 -18.07 -18.37
CA GLU A 63 13.45 -19.05 -19.12
C GLU A 63 12.11 -18.44 -19.54
N VAL A 64 11.64 -18.82 -20.73
CA VAL A 64 10.28 -18.44 -21.17
C VAL A 64 9.23 -19.24 -20.42
N ASP A 65 9.46 -20.54 -20.21
CA ASP A 65 8.53 -21.45 -19.55
C ASP A 65 9.20 -22.18 -18.37
N HIS A 66 8.98 -21.65 -17.17
CA HIS A 66 9.51 -22.22 -15.92
C HIS A 66 8.78 -23.50 -15.48
N PHE A 67 7.72 -23.92 -16.18
CA PHE A 67 6.97 -25.14 -15.88
C PHE A 67 7.35 -26.32 -16.79
N ASN A 68 8.11 -26.06 -17.87
CA ASN A 68 8.57 -27.08 -18.81
C ASN A 68 10.10 -27.09 -18.92
N ASN A 69 10.74 -27.94 -18.12
CA ASN A 69 12.20 -28.08 -18.09
C ASN A 69 12.83 -28.66 -19.37
N GLN A 70 12.03 -29.05 -20.37
CA GLN A 70 12.53 -29.46 -21.69
C GLN A 70 12.56 -28.29 -22.68
N ASP A 71 11.87 -27.18 -22.38
CA ASP A 71 11.94 -25.98 -23.20
C ASP A 71 13.19 -25.18 -22.82
N GLY A 72 14.11 -25.04 -23.79
CA GLY A 72 15.34 -24.27 -23.63
C GLY A 72 15.21 -22.80 -24.08
N ALA A 73 14.00 -22.34 -24.42
CA ALA A 73 13.79 -20.97 -24.84
C ALA A 73 14.06 -19.98 -23.69
N THR A 74 14.75 -18.90 -24.02
CA THR A 74 15.09 -17.84 -23.07
C THR A 74 14.68 -16.47 -23.60
N TRP A 75 14.53 -15.53 -22.68
CA TRP A 75 14.27 -14.14 -22.98
C TRP A 75 15.13 -13.21 -22.14
N SER A 76 15.38 -12.01 -22.66
CA SER A 76 16.14 -10.97 -21.98
C SER A 76 15.16 -10.05 -21.25
N ASN A 77 15.14 -10.14 -19.93
CA ASN A 77 14.31 -9.32 -19.06
C ASN A 77 15.01 -8.03 -18.69
N ARG A 78 14.33 -6.91 -18.93
CA ARG A 78 14.81 -5.57 -18.58
C ARG A 78 14.48 -5.29 -17.12
N TYR A 79 15.45 -4.74 -16.39
CA TYR A 79 15.24 -4.21 -15.06
C TYR A 79 15.90 -2.83 -14.92
N MET A 80 15.49 -2.09 -13.91
CA MET A 80 16.06 -0.81 -13.53
C MET A 80 16.67 -0.91 -12.13
N VAL A 81 17.76 -0.19 -11.89
CA VAL A 81 18.41 -0.15 -10.58
C VAL A 81 18.76 1.28 -10.18
N SER A 82 18.54 1.61 -8.91
CA SER A 82 19.13 2.78 -8.25
C SER A 82 19.94 2.32 -7.04
N MET A 83 21.19 2.77 -7.00
CA MET A 83 22.14 2.50 -5.93
C MET A 83 22.39 3.74 -5.05
N ASP A 84 21.62 4.82 -5.23
CA ASP A 84 21.91 6.13 -4.63
C ASP A 84 22.03 6.11 -3.10
N HIS A 85 21.25 5.25 -2.45
CA HIS A 85 21.18 5.15 -0.99
C HIS A 85 21.79 3.86 -0.44
N PHE A 86 22.37 3.01 -1.29
CA PHE A 86 22.86 1.71 -0.88
C PHE A 86 24.07 1.80 0.06
N VAL A 87 23.97 1.11 1.19
CA VAL A 87 25.05 0.90 2.16
C VAL A 87 25.29 -0.60 2.28
N GLU A 88 26.54 -1.02 2.46
CA GLU A 88 26.88 -2.43 2.64
C GLU A 88 26.09 -3.04 3.82
N GLY A 89 25.41 -4.17 3.55
CA GLY A 89 24.52 -4.83 4.51
C GLY A 89 23.08 -4.30 4.52
N GLY A 90 22.77 -3.25 3.76
CA GLY A 90 21.42 -2.72 3.58
C GLY A 90 20.54 -3.64 2.71
N PRO A 91 19.21 -3.42 2.73
CA PRO A 91 18.26 -4.27 2.02
C PRO A 91 18.25 -4.02 0.51
N LEU A 92 17.85 -5.05 -0.24
CA LEU A 92 17.43 -4.91 -1.64
C LEU A 92 15.91 -4.73 -1.66
N LEU A 93 15.44 -3.62 -2.20
CA LEU A 93 14.03 -3.33 -2.35
C LEU A 93 13.63 -3.57 -3.81
N ILE A 94 12.70 -4.50 -4.04
CA ILE A 94 12.27 -4.88 -5.39
C ILE A 94 10.86 -4.35 -5.62
N PHE A 95 10.70 -3.48 -6.63
CA PHE A 95 9.42 -3.07 -7.15
C PHE A 95 8.97 -4.05 -8.22
N LEU A 96 7.84 -4.72 -8.01
CA LEU A 96 7.25 -5.58 -9.03
C LEU A 96 6.21 -4.79 -9.81
N THR A 97 6.48 -4.57 -11.09
CA THR A 97 5.51 -3.94 -11.98
C THR A 97 4.33 -4.89 -12.25
N GLY A 98 3.20 -4.32 -12.65
CA GLY A 98 2.03 -5.06 -13.08
C GLY A 98 2.01 -5.24 -14.60
N ASP A 99 0.92 -4.81 -15.21
CA ASP A 99 0.63 -4.91 -16.64
C ASP A 99 1.10 -3.69 -17.46
N VAL A 100 1.77 -2.73 -16.81
CA VAL A 100 2.26 -1.51 -17.43
C VAL A 100 3.75 -1.58 -17.73
N PRO A 101 4.26 -0.89 -18.77
CA PRO A 101 5.69 -0.81 -19.03
C PRO A 101 6.45 -0.27 -17.81
N LEU A 102 7.61 -0.88 -17.52
CA LEU A 102 8.54 -0.39 -16.51
C LEU A 102 9.15 0.95 -16.96
N GLU A 103 8.84 2.00 -16.21
CA GLU A 103 9.32 3.37 -16.41
C GLU A 103 10.09 3.89 -15.19
N ALA A 104 11.11 4.73 -15.41
CA ALA A 104 11.98 5.25 -14.34
C ALA A 104 11.20 6.02 -13.25
N SER A 105 10.10 6.67 -13.62
CA SER A 105 9.22 7.37 -12.69
C SER A 105 8.61 6.49 -11.59
N LEU A 106 8.59 5.16 -11.77
CA LEU A 106 8.05 4.21 -10.79
C LEU A 106 8.99 4.00 -9.59
N ILE A 107 10.28 4.34 -9.73
CA ILE A 107 11.29 4.20 -8.67
C ILE A 107 12.12 5.47 -8.44
N ASP A 108 11.63 6.62 -8.92
CA ASP A 108 12.32 7.90 -8.78
C ASP A 108 12.39 8.37 -7.31
N GLU A 109 13.19 9.40 -7.02
CA GLU A 109 13.54 9.87 -5.67
C GLU A 109 12.33 10.21 -4.78
N GLY A 110 11.20 10.60 -5.39
CA GLY A 110 9.95 10.92 -4.68
C GLY A 110 9.01 9.73 -4.46
N THR A 111 9.41 8.53 -4.83
CA THR A 111 8.61 7.32 -4.66
C THR A 111 8.84 6.69 -3.28
N LEU A 112 7.80 6.04 -2.73
CA LEU A 112 7.89 5.40 -1.41
C LEU A 112 9.04 4.39 -1.32
N ILE A 113 9.30 3.63 -2.39
CA ILE A 113 10.39 2.65 -2.39
C ILE A 113 11.77 3.30 -2.30
N ASN A 114 11.94 4.48 -2.90
CA ASN A 114 13.18 5.24 -2.84
C ASN A 114 13.33 5.95 -1.47
N GLU A 115 12.23 6.43 -0.88
CA GLU A 115 12.23 6.90 0.51
C GLU A 115 12.64 5.79 1.49
N MET A 116 12.11 4.57 1.33
CA MET A 116 12.55 3.41 2.12
C MET A 116 14.03 3.07 1.90
N ALA A 117 14.52 3.14 0.66
CA ALA A 117 15.93 2.94 0.37
C ALA A 117 16.80 3.96 1.10
N ARG A 118 16.41 5.24 1.10
CA ARG A 118 17.08 6.31 1.83
C ARG A 118 17.12 6.05 3.34
N ASP A 119 16.01 5.62 3.92
CA ASP A 119 15.91 5.40 5.37
C ASP A 119 16.63 4.14 5.85
N LEU A 120 16.70 3.11 5.00
CA LEU A 120 17.25 1.79 5.35
C LEU A 120 18.67 1.56 4.82
N GLY A 121 19.22 2.49 4.04
CA GLY A 121 20.49 2.29 3.33
C GLY A 121 20.39 1.24 2.22
N GLY A 122 19.24 1.16 1.54
CA GLY A 122 18.91 0.11 0.59
C GLY A 122 19.23 0.45 -0.87
N ALA A 123 19.26 -0.60 -1.70
CA ALA A 123 19.26 -0.48 -3.16
C ALA A 123 17.85 -0.74 -3.70
N VAL A 124 17.49 -0.09 -4.80
CA VAL A 124 16.18 -0.26 -5.45
C VAL A 124 16.34 -0.96 -6.79
N PHE A 125 15.52 -1.99 -7.02
CA PHE A 125 15.40 -2.72 -8.27
C PHE A 125 13.94 -2.69 -8.74
N ALA A 126 13.69 -2.62 -10.04
CA ALA A 126 12.36 -2.67 -10.64
C ALA A 126 12.32 -3.40 -11.97
#